data_AF-A0A9P6SR35-F1
#
_entry.id   AF-A0A9P6SR35-F1
#
_cell.length_a   1.000
_cell.length_b   1.000
_cell.length_c   1.000
_cell.angle_alpha   90.00
_cell.angle_beta   90.00
_cell.angle_gamma   90.00
#
_symmetry.space_group_name_H-M   'P 1'
#
loop_
_entity.id
_entity.type
_entity.pdbx_description
1 polymer ?
#
loop_
_entity_poly.entity_id
_entity_poly.type
_entity_poly.pdbx_seq_one_letter_code
_entity_poly.pdbx_strand_id
1 'polypeptide(L)'
;IVQQAIGSKAPLDLGSVIADTEQPQEDVSQAIFWETASSSAVSAHVAKHIQAVLGHRIRHSSRVNSYRHKAVIETRLQFSKSTTIEFTEPALADYATVQDVSVLAEYNVVDSLKQGAVLVLNAPWSVEELETKTSAAFRFALGAKQIQVLLIDLNLVSKELGLSGAGKTLLGQITFSKTHSSNL
;
A
#
# COMPACT_ATOMS: atom_id res chain seq x y z
N ILE A 1 -2.41 5.21 -16.54
CA ILE A 1 -2.06 6.05 -17.71
C ILE A 1 -0.65 6.56 -17.49
N VAL A 2 0.21 6.49 -18.50
CA VAL A 2 1.53 7.14 -18.50
C VAL A 2 1.39 8.45 -19.27
N GLN A 3 1.74 9.62 -18.68
CA GLN A 3 2.30 10.83 -19.35
C GLN A 3 2.22 12.16 -18.53
N GLN A 4 2.94 13.19 -19.01
CA GLN A 4 3.25 14.53 -18.44
C GLN A 4 2.74 15.69 -19.35
N ALA A 5 2.44 16.88 -18.75
CA ALA A 5 2.71 18.28 -19.22
C ALA A 5 1.54 19.34 -19.23
N ILE A 6 1.68 20.34 -18.32
CA ILE A 6 1.53 21.84 -18.39
C ILE A 6 0.28 22.55 -19.00
N GLY A 7 -0.41 23.35 -18.15
CA GLY A 7 -0.54 24.82 -18.32
C GLY A 7 -1.92 25.46 -18.59
N SER A 8 -2.41 26.32 -17.67
CA SER A 8 -2.93 27.70 -17.90
C SER A 8 -3.71 28.26 -16.67
N LYS A 9 -3.83 29.60 -16.57
CA LYS A 9 -3.88 30.45 -15.36
C LYS A 9 -5.02 31.51 -15.43
N ALA A 10 -5.89 31.62 -14.40
CA ALA A 10 -6.55 32.86 -13.94
C ALA A 10 -7.29 32.66 -12.58
N PRO A 11 -7.43 33.69 -11.70
CA PRO A 11 -7.67 33.54 -10.25
C PRO A 11 -9.07 34.00 -9.77
N LEU A 12 -9.51 33.57 -8.56
CA LEU A 12 -10.54 34.14 -7.62
C LEU A 12 -11.07 32.99 -6.72
N ASP A 13 -11.57 33.09 -5.47
CA ASP A 13 -11.68 34.06 -4.36
C ASP A 13 -12.06 33.23 -3.10
N LEU A 14 -11.53 33.54 -1.92
CA LEU A 14 -11.28 32.64 -0.77
C LEU A 14 -12.42 32.53 0.29
N GLY A 15 -13.67 32.83 -0.05
CA GLY A 15 -14.67 33.19 0.96
C GLY A 15 -15.82 32.23 1.29
N SER A 16 -16.12 31.18 0.53
CA SER A 16 -17.46 30.58 0.63
C SER A 16 -17.51 29.05 0.69
N VAL A 17 -17.64 28.58 1.93
CA VAL A 17 -18.51 27.47 2.37
C VAL A 17 -17.93 26.06 2.30
N ILE A 18 -17.32 25.68 3.43
CA ILE A 18 -17.30 24.36 4.09
C ILE A 18 -17.38 23.16 3.13
N ALA A 19 -16.20 22.69 2.75
CA ALA A 19 -15.85 21.29 2.95
C ALA A 19 -14.42 21.31 3.45
N ASP A 20 -14.17 20.78 4.66
CA ASP A 20 -12.86 20.24 5.02
C ASP A 20 -12.58 19.12 4.01
N THR A 21 -12.16 19.54 2.82
CA THR A 21 -11.69 18.66 1.78
C THR A 21 -10.24 18.50 2.17
N GLU A 22 -9.92 17.40 2.86
CA GLU A 22 -8.55 16.94 3.06
C GLU A 22 -7.85 17.01 1.69
N GLN A 23 -7.13 18.09 1.45
CA GLN A 23 -6.22 18.15 0.33
C GLN A 23 -5.17 17.09 0.65
N PRO A 24 -4.93 16.10 -0.22
CA PRO A 24 -3.87 15.15 0.02
C PRO A 24 -2.59 15.96 0.15
N GLN A 25 -1.98 15.96 1.34
CA GLN A 25 -0.68 16.57 1.54
C GLN A 25 0.28 15.85 0.61
N GLU A 26 0.66 16.49 -0.49
CA GLU A 26 1.46 15.90 -1.57
C GLU A 26 2.81 15.35 -1.08
N ASP A 27 3.24 15.76 0.12
CA ASP A 27 4.48 15.36 0.76
C ASP A 27 4.32 14.19 1.76
N VAL A 28 3.10 13.66 1.95
CA VAL A 28 2.83 12.47 2.78
C VAL A 28 2.51 11.28 1.88
N SER A 29 3.41 10.30 1.90
CA SER A 29 3.17 9.00 1.29
C SER A 29 2.58 8.03 2.31
N GLN A 30 1.59 7.25 1.87
CA GLN A 30 0.91 6.27 2.71
C GLN A 30 0.98 4.85 2.13
N ALA A 31 1.29 3.91 3.01
CA ALA A 31 1.44 2.50 2.71
C ALA A 31 0.59 1.64 3.66
N ILE A 32 0.00 0.56 3.14
CA ILE A 32 -0.75 -0.42 3.94
C ILE A 32 -0.17 -1.80 3.72
N PHE A 33 0.12 -2.50 4.81
CA PHE A 33 0.56 -3.89 4.78
C PHE A 33 -0.54 -4.78 5.33
N TRP A 34 -1.08 -5.65 4.48
CA TRP A 34 -2.06 -6.67 4.82
C TRP A 34 -1.38 -8.01 5.04
N GLU A 35 -1.40 -8.47 6.29
CA GLU A 35 -0.73 -9.68 6.74
C GLU A 35 -1.70 -10.63 7.42
N THR A 36 -1.33 -11.90 7.50
CA THR A 36 -2.04 -12.91 8.30
C THR A 36 -1.08 -13.45 9.37
N ALA A 37 -1.60 -14.12 10.39
CA ALA A 37 -0.73 -14.77 11.39
C ALA A 37 0.26 -15.76 10.75
N SER A 38 -0.10 -16.39 9.62
CA SER A 38 0.75 -17.30 8.86
C SER A 38 1.84 -16.61 8.03
N SER A 39 1.78 -15.29 7.81
CA SER A 39 2.79 -14.55 7.03
C SER A 39 3.97 -14.04 7.89
N SER A 40 4.12 -14.54 9.12
CA SER A 40 5.14 -14.11 10.09
C SER A 40 5.14 -12.60 10.35
N ALA A 41 3.95 -11.99 10.30
CA ALA A 41 3.70 -10.54 10.22
C ALA A 41 4.79 -9.65 10.86
N VAL A 42 5.51 -8.90 10.03
CA VAL A 42 6.64 -8.06 10.47
C VAL A 42 6.45 -6.58 10.20
N SER A 43 5.34 -6.15 9.60
CA SER A 43 5.19 -4.76 9.14
C SER A 43 5.41 -3.71 10.24
N ALA A 44 5.00 -3.98 11.47
CA ALA A 44 5.28 -3.09 12.61
C ALA A 44 6.78 -2.96 12.91
N HIS A 45 7.56 -4.03 12.72
CA HIS A 45 9.03 -4.00 12.85
C HIS A 45 9.69 -3.32 11.66
N VAL A 46 9.17 -3.52 10.45
CA VAL A 46 9.67 -2.87 9.24
C VAL A 46 9.43 -1.36 9.29
N ALA A 47 8.27 -0.90 9.77
CA ALA A 47 7.99 0.51 9.99
C ALA A 47 9.05 1.20 10.87
N LYS A 48 9.46 0.54 11.96
CA LYS A 48 10.52 1.02 12.86
C LYS A 48 11.89 1.04 12.17
N HIS A 49 12.17 0.07 11.32
CA HIS A 49 13.45 0.00 10.61
C HIS A 49 13.55 1.03 9.49
N ILE A 50 12.47 1.23 8.71
CA ILE A 50 12.39 2.27 7.66
C ILE A 50 12.63 3.66 8.27
N GLN A 51 12.14 3.93 9.49
CA GLN A 51 12.38 5.18 10.20
C GLN A 51 13.88 5.42 10.44
N ALA A 52 14.59 4.39 10.89
CA ALA A 52 16.02 4.47 11.17
C ALA A 52 16.89 4.64 9.91
N VAL A 53 16.44 4.10 8.77
CA VAL A 53 17.22 4.09 7.52
C VAL A 53 16.95 5.33 6.65
N LEU A 54 15.71 5.81 6.57
CA LEU A 54 15.34 6.91 5.65
C LEU A 54 15.41 8.30 6.30
N GLY A 55 15.49 8.40 7.63
CA GLY A 55 15.52 9.70 8.34
C GLY A 55 14.24 10.54 8.21
N HIS A 56 13.17 9.94 7.64
CA HIS A 56 11.88 10.59 7.46
C HIS A 56 11.05 10.54 8.75
N ARG A 57 10.11 11.48 8.90
CA ARG A 57 9.10 11.40 9.96
C ARG A 57 8.14 10.27 9.60
N ILE A 58 7.93 9.33 10.52
CA ILE A 58 7.07 8.16 10.30
C ILE A 58 6.01 8.08 11.40
N ARG A 59 4.76 7.82 10.99
CA ARG A 59 3.70 7.31 11.87
C ARG A 59 3.27 5.94 11.37
N HIS A 60 3.11 5.00 12.28
CA HIS A 60 2.51 3.71 11.95
C HIS A 60 1.41 3.35 12.95
N SER A 61 0.43 2.61 12.48
CA SER A 61 -0.64 2.04 13.28
C SER A 61 -0.92 0.63 12.78
N SER A 62 -1.12 -0.31 13.70
CA SER A 62 -1.48 -1.69 13.36
C SER A 62 -2.80 -2.05 14.01
N ARG A 63 -3.71 -2.61 13.22
CA ARG A 63 -5.01 -3.09 13.68
C ARG A 63 -5.12 -4.58 13.37
N VAL A 64 -5.64 -5.34 14.33
CA VAL A 64 -5.91 -6.76 14.15
C VAL A 64 -7.42 -6.92 13.99
N ASN A 65 -7.84 -7.43 12.84
CA ASN A 65 -9.23 -7.72 12.53
C ASN A 65 -9.43 -9.23 12.48
N SER A 66 -10.36 -9.75 13.27
CA SER A 66 -10.71 -11.17 13.33
C SER A 66 -12.16 -11.40 12.92
N TYR A 67 -12.56 -10.84 11.77
CA TYR A 67 -13.96 -10.87 11.31
C TYR A 67 -14.40 -12.29 10.91
N ARG A 68 -13.47 -13.15 10.45
CA ARG A 68 -13.67 -14.58 10.18
C ARG A 68 -12.47 -15.41 10.64
N HIS A 69 -12.49 -16.73 10.38
CA HIS A 69 -11.61 -17.77 10.93
C HIS A 69 -10.09 -17.52 10.91
N LYS A 70 -9.59 -16.48 10.22
CA LYS A 70 -8.19 -16.05 10.23
C LYS A 70 -8.08 -14.58 10.66
N ALA A 71 -7.17 -14.30 11.59
CA ALA A 71 -6.83 -12.93 11.95
C ALA A 71 -6.02 -12.27 10.82
N VAL A 72 -6.49 -11.11 10.37
CA VAL A 72 -5.81 -10.23 9.42
C VAL A 72 -5.25 -9.03 10.17
N ILE A 73 -4.00 -8.70 9.89
CA ILE A 73 -3.28 -7.58 10.46
C ILE A 73 -3.15 -6.53 9.37
N GLU A 74 -3.73 -5.36 9.61
CA GLU A 74 -3.60 -4.18 8.75
C GLU A 74 -2.63 -3.22 9.42
N THR A 75 -1.43 -3.05 8.84
CA THR A 75 -0.46 -2.06 9.31
C THR A 75 -0.41 -0.90 8.34
N ARG A 76 -0.76 0.30 8.81
CA ARG A 76 -0.63 1.54 8.05
C ARG A 76 0.67 2.24 8.40
N LEU A 77 1.30 2.81 7.39
CA LEU A 77 2.52 3.58 7.48
C LEU A 77 2.31 4.89 6.75
N GLN A 78 2.56 6.00 7.43
CA GLN A 78 2.60 7.34 6.85
C GLN A 78 4.02 7.85 7.02
N PHE A 79 4.60 8.37 5.93
CA PHE A 79 5.94 8.91 5.96
C PHE A 79 6.01 10.20 5.14
N SER A 80 6.80 11.13 5.66
CA SER A 80 6.96 12.48 5.11
C SER A 80 8.40 12.91 5.23
N LYS A 81 8.89 13.60 4.19
CA LYS A 81 10.18 14.30 4.21
C LYS A 81 10.10 15.54 5.08
N SER A 82 8.98 16.26 5.05
CA SER A 82 8.75 17.42 5.91
C SER A 82 8.51 17.02 7.36
N THR A 83 9.11 17.79 8.26
CA THR A 83 8.97 17.66 9.72
C THR A 83 7.75 18.38 10.27
N THR A 84 7.15 19.28 9.49
CA THR A 84 6.06 20.19 9.92
C THR A 84 4.68 19.59 9.69
N ILE A 85 4.58 18.52 8.91
CA ILE A 85 3.30 17.97 8.48
C ILE A 85 2.66 17.12 9.59
N GLU A 86 1.40 17.42 9.93
CA GLU A 86 0.57 16.55 10.76
C GLU A 86 -0.06 15.41 9.95
N PHE A 87 0.07 14.20 10.49
CA PHE A 87 -0.50 12.99 9.95
C PHE A 87 -1.99 12.89 10.35
N THR A 88 -2.90 12.70 9.39
CA THR A 88 -4.35 12.54 9.61
C THR A 88 -4.82 11.10 9.36
N GLU A 89 -5.95 10.71 9.96
CA GLU A 89 -6.55 9.36 9.87
C GLU A 89 -8.03 9.45 9.49
N PRO A 90 -8.55 8.56 8.61
CA PRO A 90 -7.84 7.59 7.77
C PRO A 90 -7.70 8.09 6.33
N ALA A 91 -6.49 8.48 5.90
CA ALA A 91 -6.27 8.78 4.50
C ALA A 91 -6.15 7.48 3.66
N LEU A 92 -6.50 7.60 2.38
CA LEU A 92 -6.27 6.56 1.37
C LEU A 92 -4.76 6.37 1.14
N ALA A 93 -4.36 5.16 0.79
CA ALA A 93 -2.95 4.81 0.60
C ALA A 93 -2.49 4.87 -0.85
N ASP A 94 -1.26 5.33 -1.04
CA ASP A 94 -0.55 5.30 -2.32
C ASP A 94 -0.06 3.88 -2.66
N TYR A 95 0.10 3.04 -1.63
CA TYR A 95 0.65 1.71 -1.72
C TYR A 95 -0.05 0.70 -0.82
N ALA A 96 -0.19 -0.54 -1.28
CA ALA A 96 -0.45 -1.68 -0.40
C ALA A 96 0.33 -2.94 -0.78
N THR A 97 0.67 -3.76 0.22
CA THR A 97 1.00 -5.18 0.03
C THR A 97 -0.10 -6.07 0.56
N VAL A 98 -0.35 -7.19 -0.13
CA VAL A 98 -1.11 -8.32 0.40
C VAL A 98 -0.19 -9.54 0.44
N GLN A 99 0.17 -9.98 1.63
CA GLN A 99 1.09 -11.11 1.84
C GLN A 99 0.42 -12.48 1.68
N ASP A 100 -0.91 -12.51 1.79
CA ASP A 100 -1.73 -13.72 1.68
C ASP A 100 -3.01 -13.37 0.93
N VAL A 101 -3.21 -13.99 -0.24
CA VAL A 101 -4.36 -13.75 -1.12
C VAL A 101 -5.72 -14.05 -0.48
N SER A 102 -5.75 -14.84 0.60
CA SER A 102 -7.01 -15.08 1.34
C SER A 102 -7.60 -13.82 1.94
N VAL A 103 -6.80 -12.77 2.17
CA VAL A 103 -7.28 -11.44 2.59
C VAL A 103 -8.28 -10.86 1.58
N LEU A 104 -8.09 -11.11 0.28
CA LEU A 104 -8.96 -10.56 -0.78
C LEU A 104 -10.39 -11.12 -0.76
N ALA A 105 -10.61 -12.26 -0.09
CA ALA A 105 -11.94 -12.83 0.08
C ALA A 105 -12.71 -12.18 1.23
N GLU A 106 -12.00 -11.56 2.18
CA GLU A 106 -12.58 -11.05 3.43
C GLU A 106 -12.61 -9.51 3.49
N TYR A 107 -11.67 -8.84 2.80
CA TYR A 107 -11.48 -7.40 2.89
C TYR A 107 -11.41 -6.76 1.50
N ASN A 108 -12.11 -5.63 1.34
CA ASN A 108 -11.96 -4.79 0.15
C ASN A 108 -10.68 -3.95 0.24
N VAL A 109 -9.55 -4.57 -0.08
CA VAL A 109 -8.23 -3.92 -0.08
C VAL A 109 -8.17 -2.72 -1.03
N VAL A 110 -8.94 -2.71 -2.11
CA VAL A 110 -8.90 -1.63 -3.11
C VAL A 110 -9.57 -0.34 -2.59
N ASP A 111 -10.54 -0.44 -1.67
CA ASP A 111 -11.21 0.73 -1.11
C ASP A 111 -10.26 1.61 -0.29
N SER A 112 -9.24 1.02 0.34
CA SER A 112 -8.24 1.77 1.11
C SER A 112 -7.15 2.42 0.26
N LEU A 113 -7.19 2.26 -1.06
CA LEU A 113 -6.20 2.80 -2.00
C LEU A 113 -6.67 4.08 -2.70
N LYS A 114 -5.73 4.98 -2.99
CA LYS A 114 -5.93 6.13 -3.88
C LYS A 114 -6.09 5.67 -5.34
N GLN A 115 -6.60 6.57 -6.19
CA GLN A 115 -6.53 6.39 -7.65
C GLN A 115 -5.06 6.30 -8.09
N GLY A 116 -4.74 5.34 -8.97
CA GLY A 116 -3.39 5.17 -9.51
C GLY A 116 -2.40 4.50 -8.56
N ALA A 117 -2.83 4.10 -7.36
CA ALA A 117 -2.01 3.47 -6.34
C ALA A 117 -1.43 2.13 -6.80
N VAL A 118 -0.40 1.66 -6.08
CA VAL A 118 0.28 0.40 -6.36
C VAL A 118 -0.16 -0.67 -5.37
N LEU A 119 -0.48 -1.86 -5.88
CA LEU A 119 -0.80 -3.04 -5.08
C LEU A 119 0.19 -4.17 -5.39
N VAL A 120 0.99 -4.56 -4.41
CA VAL A 120 1.85 -5.75 -4.49
C VAL A 120 1.11 -6.94 -3.90
N LEU A 121 0.85 -7.94 -4.72
CA LEU A 121 0.15 -9.14 -4.33
C LEU A 121 1.13 -10.32 -4.32
N ASN A 122 1.40 -10.86 -3.12
CA ASN A 122 2.17 -12.08 -2.98
C ASN A 122 1.32 -13.27 -3.39
N ALA A 123 1.53 -13.73 -4.61
CA ALA A 123 0.82 -14.84 -5.20
C ALA A 123 1.70 -15.56 -6.22
N PRO A 124 1.78 -16.90 -6.18
CA PRO A 124 2.46 -17.69 -7.20
C PRO A 124 1.54 -17.87 -8.42
N TRP A 125 1.07 -16.75 -8.99
CA TRP A 125 0.08 -16.72 -10.06
C TRP A 125 0.65 -16.04 -11.30
N SER A 126 0.21 -16.51 -12.47
CA SER A 126 0.32 -15.76 -13.71
C SER A 126 -0.70 -14.61 -13.77
N VAL A 127 -0.56 -13.72 -14.76
CA VAL A 127 -1.51 -12.63 -15.01
C VAL A 127 -2.90 -13.19 -15.37
N GLU A 128 -2.95 -14.27 -16.14
CA GLU A 128 -4.19 -14.97 -16.51
C GLU A 128 -4.85 -15.62 -15.30
N GLU A 129 -4.05 -16.16 -14.39
CA GLU A 129 -4.55 -16.74 -13.14
C GLU A 129 -5.13 -15.68 -12.20
N LEU A 130 -4.62 -14.44 -12.22
CA LEU A 130 -5.24 -13.34 -11.48
C LEU A 130 -6.70 -13.12 -11.91
N GLU A 131 -6.98 -13.21 -13.22
CA GLU A 131 -8.33 -13.00 -13.76
C GLU A 131 -9.33 -14.08 -13.31
N THR A 132 -8.85 -15.31 -13.17
CA THR A 132 -9.69 -16.47 -12.85
C THR A 132 -9.77 -16.76 -11.35
N LYS A 133 -8.74 -16.41 -10.57
CA LYS A 133 -8.66 -16.66 -9.12
C LYS A 133 -9.19 -15.52 -8.26
N THR A 134 -9.45 -14.34 -8.84
CA THR A 134 -10.01 -13.19 -8.10
C THR A 134 -11.44 -12.89 -8.50
N SER A 135 -12.19 -12.30 -7.58
CA SER A 135 -13.60 -11.95 -7.82
C SER A 135 -13.73 -10.88 -8.91
N ALA A 136 -14.86 -10.90 -9.63
CA ALA A 136 -15.16 -9.85 -10.61
C ALA A 136 -15.22 -8.45 -9.97
N ALA A 137 -15.72 -8.36 -8.73
CA ALA A 137 -15.79 -7.10 -7.99
C ALA A 137 -14.39 -6.54 -7.68
N PHE A 138 -13.45 -7.38 -7.25
CA PHE A 138 -12.07 -6.96 -7.01
C PHE A 138 -11.41 -6.44 -8.30
N ARG A 139 -11.55 -7.18 -9.40
CA ARG A 139 -10.99 -6.78 -10.71
C ARG A 139 -11.61 -5.48 -11.24
N PHE A 140 -12.91 -5.31 -11.06
CA PHE A 140 -13.60 -4.07 -11.41
C PHE A 140 -13.05 -2.89 -10.60
N ALA A 141 -12.89 -3.05 -9.28
CA ALA A 141 -12.35 -2.00 -8.42
C ALA A 141 -10.92 -1.62 -8.80
N LEU A 142 -10.07 -2.59 -9.13
CA LEU A 142 -8.71 -2.35 -9.64
C LEU A 142 -8.72 -1.47 -10.89
N GLY A 143 -9.56 -1.84 -11.87
CA GLY A 143 -9.69 -1.09 -13.13
C GLY A 143 -10.24 0.33 -12.91
N ALA A 144 -11.30 0.46 -12.11
CA ALA A 144 -11.93 1.75 -11.81
C ALA A 144 -10.95 2.72 -11.15
N LYS A 145 -10.17 2.24 -10.18
CA LYS A 145 -9.13 3.05 -9.51
C LYS A 145 -7.80 3.11 -10.26
N GLN A 146 -7.68 2.50 -11.44
CA GLN A 146 -6.44 2.42 -12.21
C GLN A 146 -5.25 1.91 -11.38
N ILE A 147 -5.50 0.92 -10.52
CA ILE A 147 -4.49 0.36 -9.62
C ILE A 147 -3.43 -0.38 -10.44
N GLN A 148 -2.16 -0.12 -10.12
CA GLN A 148 -1.03 -0.84 -10.67
C GLN A 148 -0.75 -2.09 -9.83
N VAL A 149 -1.01 -3.27 -10.40
CA VAL A 149 -0.84 -4.55 -9.68
C VAL A 149 0.50 -5.18 -10.03
N LEU A 150 1.30 -5.48 -9.01
CA LEU A 150 2.52 -6.29 -9.13
C LEU A 150 2.27 -7.67 -8.50
N LEU A 151 2.36 -8.72 -9.31
CA LEU A 151 2.35 -10.11 -8.82
C LEU A 151 3.77 -10.55 -8.49
N ILE A 152 3.96 -11.18 -7.34
CA ILE A 152 5.26 -11.71 -6.93
C ILE A 152 5.08 -13.04 -6.20
N ASP A 153 5.88 -14.05 -6.56
CA ASP A 153 6.02 -15.28 -5.77
C ASP A 153 7.15 -15.09 -4.75
N LEU A 154 6.81 -14.62 -3.55
CA LEU A 154 7.82 -14.41 -2.52
C LEU A 154 8.43 -15.73 -2.03
N ASN A 155 7.78 -16.88 -2.17
CA ASN A 155 8.38 -18.15 -1.78
C ASN A 155 9.51 -18.54 -2.74
N LEU A 156 9.30 -18.34 -4.04
CA LEU A 156 10.32 -18.56 -5.06
C LEU A 156 11.49 -17.60 -4.86
N VAL A 157 11.20 -16.29 -4.78
CA VAL A 157 12.26 -15.28 -4.66
C VAL A 157 13.01 -15.41 -3.33
N SER A 158 12.32 -15.71 -2.22
CA SER A 158 13.01 -15.90 -0.94
C SER A 158 13.90 -17.13 -0.95
N LYS A 159 13.48 -18.22 -1.61
CA LYS A 159 14.30 -19.42 -1.75
C LYS A 159 15.58 -19.14 -2.53
N GLU A 160 15.51 -18.39 -3.63
CA GLU A 160 16.69 -18.00 -4.42
C GLU A 160 17.65 -17.11 -3.64
N LEU A 161 17.12 -16.23 -2.79
CA LEU A 161 17.91 -15.32 -1.95
C LEU A 161 18.35 -15.94 -0.61
N GLY A 162 17.97 -17.19 -0.32
CA GLY A 162 18.25 -17.82 0.98
C GLY A 162 17.50 -17.18 2.15
N LEU A 163 16.42 -16.44 1.89
CA LEU A 163 15.58 -15.78 2.88
C LEU A 163 14.42 -16.69 3.32
N SER A 164 14.07 -16.63 4.60
CA SER A 164 12.90 -17.33 5.17
C SER A 164 12.21 -16.49 6.24
N GLY A 165 10.99 -16.88 6.63
CA GLY A 165 10.21 -16.20 7.67
C GLY A 165 10.08 -14.69 7.43
N ALA A 166 10.51 -13.90 8.41
CA ALA A 166 10.51 -12.43 8.37
C ALA A 166 11.24 -11.83 7.16
N GLY A 167 12.30 -12.47 6.65
CA GLY A 167 13.04 -11.99 5.48
C GLY A 167 12.22 -12.05 4.19
N LYS A 168 11.37 -13.07 4.05
CA LYS A 168 10.42 -13.19 2.93
C LYS A 168 9.39 -12.07 2.96
N THR A 169 8.83 -11.83 4.15
CA THR A 169 7.81 -10.80 4.33
C THR A 169 8.39 -9.41 4.10
N LEU A 170 9.59 -9.13 4.62
CA LEU A 170 10.32 -7.89 4.38
C LEU A 170 10.61 -7.66 2.89
N LEU A 171 10.98 -8.71 2.15
CA LEU A 171 11.18 -8.62 0.71
C LEU A 171 9.95 -8.06 -0.01
N GLY A 172 8.74 -8.58 0.28
CA GLY A 172 7.51 -8.06 -0.30
C GLY A 172 7.23 -6.59 0.04
N GLN A 173 7.71 -6.12 1.20
CA GLN A 173 7.58 -4.73 1.62
C GLN A 173 8.63 -3.82 0.94
N ILE A 174 9.85 -4.32 0.71
CA ILE A 174 10.95 -3.60 0.06
C ILE A 174 10.84 -3.57 -1.47
N THR A 175 10.25 -4.59 -2.10
CA THR A 175 10.05 -4.65 -3.56
C THR A 175 9.37 -3.37 -4.08
N PHE A 176 8.51 -2.75 -3.26
CA PHE A 176 7.93 -1.45 -3.57
C PHE A 176 8.91 -0.28 -3.53
N SER A 177 9.64 -0.11 -2.42
CA SER A 177 10.59 1.01 -2.23
C SER A 177 11.54 1.10 -3.42
N LYS A 178 12.10 -0.03 -3.85
CA LYS A 178 13.07 -0.06 -4.96
C LYS A 178 12.44 0.23 -6.34
N THR A 179 11.18 -0.12 -6.56
CA THR A 179 10.53 0.05 -7.87
C THR A 179 10.05 1.50 -8.09
N HIS A 180 9.92 2.30 -7.02
CA HIS A 180 9.36 3.66 -7.07
C HIS A 180 10.19 4.74 -6.34
N SER A 181 11.42 4.43 -5.93
CA SER A 181 12.36 5.38 -5.29
C SER A 181 12.69 6.62 -6.15
N SER A 182 12.36 6.62 -7.44
CA SER A 182 12.55 7.78 -8.32
C SER A 182 11.61 8.96 -8.02
N ASN A 183 10.54 8.75 -7.25
CA ASN A 183 9.57 9.77 -6.82
C ASN A 183 9.49 9.93 -5.29
N LEU A 184 10.38 9.26 -4.54
CA LEU A 184 10.39 9.32 -3.07
C LEU A 184 11.46 10.23 -2.50
#